data_AF-A0A9K3LS97-F1
#
_entry.id   AF-A0A9K3LS97-F1
#
_cell.length_a   1.000
_cell.length_b   1.000
_cell.length_c   1.000
_cell.angle_alpha   90.00
_cell.angle_beta   90.00
_cell.angle_gamma   90.00
#
_symmetry.space_group_name_H-M   'P 1'
#
loop_
_entity.id
_entity.type
_entity.pdbx_description
1 polymer ?
#
loop_
_entity_poly.entity_id
_entity_poly.type
_entity_poly.pdbx_seq_one_letter_code
_entity_poly.pdbx_strand_id
1 'polypeptide(L)'
;MWKRDRQENLLSPPNVSTLSNDEIKTEKNKAFDLLDALSRSGSLPIQYSELHVVVCVTHCFDKNVMDTIIQDNVNPIEKLEWSTLLLASTIHGVPARTLLSQDSDRMRLGVSFPALLETEEESEN
;
A
#
# COMPACT_ATOMS: atom_id res chain seq x y z
N MET A 1 2.76 25.55 -14.91
CA MET A 1 2.43 25.50 -16.34
C MET A 1 2.52 24.05 -16.79
N TRP A 2 1.40 23.45 -17.24
CA TRP A 2 1.38 22.04 -17.65
C TRP A 2 1.77 21.94 -19.13
N LYS A 3 2.68 21.01 -19.44
CA LYS A 3 3.09 20.69 -20.81
C LYS A 3 2.56 19.31 -21.17
N ARG A 4 1.89 19.22 -22.30
CA ARG A 4 1.35 17.99 -22.86
C ARG A 4 2.24 17.56 -24.02
N ASP A 5 2.83 16.39 -23.90
CA ASP A 5 3.47 15.70 -25.02
C ASP A 5 2.45 14.70 -25.59
N ARG A 6 2.11 14.85 -26.87
CA ARG A 6 1.15 13.98 -27.55
C ARG A 6 1.64 13.68 -28.95
N GLN A 7 1.56 12.40 -29.31
CA GLN A 7 1.80 11.91 -30.66
C GLN A 7 0.48 11.40 -31.23
N GLU A 8 0.06 11.93 -32.38
CA GLU A 8 -1.25 11.60 -32.95
C GLU A 8 -1.29 10.17 -33.53
N ASN A 9 -0.17 9.72 -34.11
CA ASN A 9 0.01 8.38 -34.67
C ASN A 9 1.48 7.96 -34.54
N LEU A 10 1.78 6.65 -34.59
CA LEU A 10 3.13 6.10 -34.39
C LEU A 10 4.20 6.69 -35.32
N LEU A 11 3.81 7.18 -36.50
CA LEU A 11 4.71 7.73 -37.52
C LEU A 11 4.73 9.27 -37.56
N SER A 12 3.90 9.97 -36.78
CA SER A 12 3.92 11.44 -36.71
C SER A 12 4.87 11.93 -35.62
N PRO A 13 5.51 13.10 -35.77
CA PRO A 13 6.39 13.63 -34.74
C PRO A 13 5.58 14.04 -33.48
N PRO A 14 6.13 13.84 -32.28
CA PRO A 14 5.49 14.26 -31.04
C PRO A 14 5.33 15.79 -30.99
N ASN A 15 4.15 16.24 -30.55
CA ASN A 15 3.82 17.66 -30.40
C ASN A 15 3.73 18.01 -28.92
N VAL A 16 4.56 18.96 -28.48
CA VAL A 16 4.56 19.48 -27.11
C VAL A 16 3.81 20.80 -27.08
N SER A 17 2.66 20.82 -26.40
CA SER A 17 1.83 22.01 -26.24
C SER A 17 1.66 22.38 -24.77
N THR A 18 1.61 23.67 -24.45
CA THR A 18 1.23 24.16 -23.13
C THR A 18 -0.28 24.21 -23.00
N LEU A 19 -0.83 23.66 -21.91
CA LEU A 19 -2.26 23.64 -21.66
C LEU A 19 -2.69 24.88 -20.87
N SER A 20 -3.83 25.46 -21.28
CA SER A 20 -4.56 26.48 -20.53
C SER A 20 -5.29 25.88 -19.32
N ASN A 21 -5.75 26.70 -18.39
CA ASN A 21 -6.45 26.23 -17.18
C ASN A 21 -7.73 25.43 -17.50
N ASP A 22 -8.48 25.82 -18.54
CA ASP A 22 -9.69 25.13 -18.95
C ASP A 22 -9.39 23.76 -19.59
N GLU A 23 -8.31 23.67 -20.37
CA GLU A 23 -7.84 22.41 -20.93
C GLU A 23 -7.31 21.46 -19.85
N ILE A 24 -6.61 21.99 -18.83
CA ILE A 24 -6.15 21.19 -17.68
C ILE A 24 -7.36 20.59 -16.94
N LYS A 25 -8.40 21.38 -16.70
CA LYS A 25 -9.62 20.90 -16.05
C LYS A 25 -10.29 19.79 -16.87
N THR A 26 -10.36 19.98 -18.19
CA THR A 26 -10.94 19.01 -19.11
C THR A 26 -10.15 17.71 -19.14
N GLU A 27 -8.81 17.78 -19.19
CA GLU A 27 -7.96 16.59 -19.23
C GLU A 27 -7.96 15.85 -17.88
N LYS A 28 -8.00 16.59 -16.78
CA LYS A 28 -8.15 16.03 -15.42
C LYS A 28 -9.48 15.27 -15.29
N ASN A 29 -10.57 15.83 -15.80
CA ASN A 29 -11.87 15.15 -15.80
C ASN A 29 -11.82 13.87 -16.63
N LYS A 30 -11.25 13.89 -17.85
CA LYS A 30 -11.08 12.68 -18.67
C LYS A 30 -10.27 11.59 -17.98
N ALA A 31 -9.19 11.98 -17.27
CA ALA A 31 -8.39 11.04 -16.51
C ALA A 31 -9.19 10.41 -15.37
N PHE A 32 -10.00 11.20 -14.64
CA PHE A 32 -10.87 10.66 -13.61
C PHE A 32 -12.02 9.82 -14.16
N ASP A 33 -12.61 10.18 -15.30
CA ASP A 33 -13.63 9.38 -15.97
C ASP A 33 -13.06 8.03 -16.39
N LEU A 34 -11.81 7.98 -16.88
CA LEU A 34 -11.11 6.74 -17.16
C LEU A 34 -10.86 5.92 -15.88
N LEU A 35 -10.38 6.55 -14.81
CA LEU A 35 -10.15 5.87 -13.53
C LEU A 35 -11.46 5.33 -12.93
N ASP A 36 -12.55 6.09 -13.03
CA ASP A 36 -13.87 5.71 -12.54
C ASP A 36 -14.49 4.63 -13.45
N ALA A 37 -14.30 4.72 -14.76
CA ALA A 37 -14.66 3.66 -15.69
C ALA A 37 -13.89 2.37 -15.37
N LEU A 38 -12.58 2.42 -15.14
CA LEU A 38 -11.77 1.25 -14.74
C LEU A 38 -12.17 0.71 -13.37
N SER A 39 -12.45 1.60 -12.41
CA SER A 39 -12.82 1.22 -11.05
C SER A 39 -14.23 0.63 -10.96
N ARG A 40 -15.17 1.07 -11.83
CA ARG A 40 -16.54 0.59 -11.88
C ARG A 40 -16.80 -0.47 -12.95
N SER A 41 -15.94 -0.60 -13.96
CA SER A 41 -16.01 -1.68 -14.96
C SER A 41 -15.47 -2.96 -14.32
N GLY A 42 -16.23 -3.55 -13.41
CA GLY A 42 -15.92 -4.83 -12.77
C GLY A 42 -15.87 -6.04 -13.71
N SER A 43 -15.59 -5.85 -15.02
CA SER A 43 -15.52 -6.94 -16.00
C SER A 43 -14.87 -6.56 -17.34
N LEU A 44 -14.05 -5.50 -17.47
CA LEU A 44 -13.19 -5.38 -18.65
C LEU A 44 -11.86 -6.08 -18.35
N PRO A 45 -11.65 -7.35 -18.78
CA PRO A 45 -10.38 -8.02 -18.56
C PRO A 45 -9.30 -7.28 -19.35
N ILE A 46 -8.49 -6.49 -18.67
CA ILE A 46 -7.31 -5.90 -19.27
C ILE A 46 -6.27 -7.04 -19.34
N GLN A 47 -6.31 -7.79 -20.44
CA GLN A 47 -5.56 -9.05 -20.57
C GLN A 47 -4.02 -8.89 -20.47
N TYR A 48 -3.50 -7.66 -20.44
CA TYR A 48 -2.07 -7.35 -20.38
C TYR A 48 -1.75 -6.09 -19.56
N SER A 49 -2.50 -5.78 -18.49
CA SER A 49 -2.10 -4.71 -17.56
C SER A 49 -1.82 -5.25 -16.18
N GLU A 50 -0.71 -4.82 -15.60
CA GLU A 50 -0.41 -5.00 -14.20
C GLU A 50 -0.81 -3.73 -13.44
N LEU A 51 -1.66 -3.88 -12.42
CA LEU A 51 -2.00 -2.81 -11.50
C LEU A 51 -1.06 -2.87 -10.31
N HIS A 52 -0.13 -1.92 -10.23
CA HIS A 52 0.77 -1.77 -9.09
C HIS A 52 0.19 -0.74 -8.11
N VAL A 53 -0.29 -1.20 -6.96
CA VAL A 53 -0.77 -0.31 -5.89
C VAL A 53 0.34 -0.12 -4.86
N VAL A 54 0.80 1.11 -4.67
CA VAL A 54 1.79 1.46 -3.64
C VAL A 54 1.06 2.06 -2.44
N VAL A 55 1.14 1.38 -1.30
CA VAL A 55 0.58 1.88 -0.03
C VAL A 55 1.72 2.41 0.82
N CYS A 56 1.79 3.72 0.98
CA CYS A 56 2.78 4.36 1.85
C CYS A 56 2.26 4.40 3.29
N VAL A 57 3.01 3.83 4.22
CA VAL A 57 2.69 3.87 5.65
C VAL A 57 3.85 4.44 6.45
N THR A 58 3.55 5.39 7.32
CA THR A 58 4.49 5.99 8.26
C THR A 58 4.15 5.49 9.65
N HIS A 59 5.06 4.73 10.27
CA HIS A 59 4.95 4.35 11.67
C HIS A 59 5.52 5.48 12.55
N CYS A 60 4.69 6.02 13.45
CA CYS A 60 5.13 7.01 14.43
C CYS A 60 5.33 6.31 15.78
N PHE A 61 6.48 6.55 16.42
CA PHE A 61 6.75 6.05 17.77
C PHE A 61 6.27 7.08 18.80
N ASP A 62 5.54 6.63 19.81
CA ASP A 62 5.03 7.51 20.87
C ASP A 62 6.14 8.04 21.79
N LYS A 63 7.22 7.27 21.92
CA LYS A 63 8.34 7.55 22.82
C LYS A 63 9.59 7.85 22.02
N ASN A 64 10.46 8.69 22.59
CA ASN A 64 11.77 8.94 22.01
C ASN A 64 12.67 7.70 22.16
N VAL A 65 13.82 7.69 21.48
CA VAL A 65 14.77 6.56 21.51
C VAL A 65 15.33 6.30 22.91
N MET A 66 15.60 7.36 23.69
CA MET A 66 16.12 7.24 25.04
C MET A 66 15.08 6.59 25.96
N ASP A 67 13.83 7.03 25.91
CA ASP A 67 12.74 6.48 26.71
C ASP A 67 12.49 5.02 26.32
N THR A 68 12.49 4.69 25.02
CA THR A 68 12.14 3.34 24.54
C THR A 68 13.25 2.33 24.82
N ILE A 69 14.51 2.65 24.51
CA ILE A 69 15.62 1.69 24.60
C ILE A 69 16.26 1.72 26.00
N ILE A 70 16.43 2.90 26.59
CA ILE A 70 17.18 3.02 27.85
C ILE A 70 16.25 2.89 29.04
N GLN A 71 15.13 3.61 29.05
CA GLN A 71 14.22 3.61 30.19
C GLN A 71 13.35 2.35 30.23
N ASP A 72 12.75 1.97 29.10
CA ASP A 72 11.84 0.83 29.04
C ASP A 72 12.54 -0.48 28.63
N ASN A 73 13.76 -0.42 28.08
CA ASN A 73 14.47 -1.58 27.52
C ASN A 73 13.61 -2.39 26.51
N VAL A 74 12.84 -1.68 25.69
CA VAL A 74 12.00 -2.27 24.65
C VAL A 74 12.64 -2.04 23.29
N ASN A 75 12.61 -3.06 22.44
CA ASN A 75 13.05 -2.92 21.06
C ASN A 75 11.96 -2.24 20.21
N PRO A 76 12.16 -1.00 19.70
CA PRO A 76 11.17 -0.30 18.89
C PRO A 76 10.86 -1.02 17.57
N ILE A 77 11.76 -1.87 17.08
CA ILE A 77 11.57 -2.63 15.85
C ILE A 77 10.38 -3.58 15.96
N GLU A 78 10.10 -4.13 17.13
CA GLU A 78 8.98 -5.06 17.33
C GLU A 78 7.63 -4.39 17.07
N LYS A 79 7.47 -3.13 17.49
CA LYS A 79 6.25 -2.34 17.21
C LYS A 79 6.09 -2.04 15.72
N LEU A 80 7.20 -1.77 15.04
CA LEU A 80 7.20 -1.54 13.60
C LEU A 80 6.79 -2.82 12.84
N GLU A 81 7.41 -3.96 13.19
CA GLU A 81 7.10 -5.27 12.62
C GLU A 81 5.63 -5.61 12.80
N TRP A 82 5.08 -5.40 14.00
CA TRP A 82 3.66 -5.59 14.27
C TRP A 82 2.77 -4.74 13.35
N SER A 83 3.02 -3.44 13.27
CA SER A 83 2.20 -2.54 12.45
C SER A 83 2.28 -2.88 10.96
N THR A 84 3.44 -3.34 10.51
CA THR A 84 3.68 -3.77 9.13
C THR A 84 2.93 -5.07 8.84
N LEU A 85 2.99 -6.02 9.76
CA LEU A 85 2.35 -7.32 9.62
C LEU A 85 0.82 -7.21 9.63
N LEU A 86 0.26 -6.36 10.51
CA LEU A 86 -1.16 -6.04 10.55
C LEU A 86 -1.65 -5.40 9.25
N LEU A 87 -0.89 -4.45 8.72
CA LEU A 87 -1.20 -3.82 7.43
C LEU A 87 -1.17 -4.86 6.31
N ALA A 88 -0.11 -5.67 6.26
CA ALA A 88 0.05 -6.69 5.24
C ALA A 88 -1.06 -7.75 5.29
N SER A 89 -1.45 -8.23 6.48
CA SER A 89 -2.55 -9.19 6.63
C SER A 89 -3.87 -8.60 6.15
N THR A 90 -4.11 -7.32 6.46
CA THR A 90 -5.32 -6.59 6.03
C THR A 90 -5.36 -6.40 4.51
N ILE A 91 -4.25 -6.03 3.87
CA ILE A 91 -4.16 -5.82 2.42
C ILE A 91 -4.28 -7.15 1.66
N HIS A 92 -3.60 -8.19 2.12
CA HIS A 92 -3.60 -9.49 1.45
C HIS A 92 -4.83 -10.34 1.78
N GLY A 93 -5.60 -9.99 2.82
CA GLY A 93 -6.76 -10.76 3.25
C GLY A 93 -6.42 -12.16 3.75
N VAL A 94 -5.21 -12.35 4.28
CA VAL A 94 -4.72 -13.64 4.82
C VAL A 94 -4.24 -13.45 6.26
N PRO A 95 -4.27 -14.49 7.11
CA PRO A 95 -3.80 -14.40 8.48
C PRO A 95 -2.32 -13.95 8.55
N ALA A 96 -1.99 -13.10 9.52
CA ALA A 96 -0.63 -12.59 9.71
C ALA A 96 0.42 -13.71 9.83
N ARG A 97 0.04 -14.84 10.45
CA ARG A 97 0.89 -16.02 10.60
C ARG A 97 1.36 -16.62 9.27
N THR A 98 0.55 -16.56 8.22
CA THR A 98 0.90 -17.13 6.91
C THR A 98 1.86 -16.24 6.12
N LEU A 99 1.96 -14.95 6.48
CA LEU A 99 2.88 -14.01 5.86
C LEU A 99 4.33 -14.16 6.38
N LEU A 100 4.51 -14.84 7.52
CA LEU A 100 5.82 -15.12 8.08
C LEU A 100 6.39 -16.42 7.49
N SER A 101 7.56 -16.33 6.85
CA SER A 101 8.22 -17.47 6.22
C SER A 101 9.01 -18.35 7.20
N GLN A 102 9.58 -17.76 8.26
CA GLN A 102 10.40 -18.48 9.22
C GLN A 102 9.66 -18.75 10.53
N ASP A 103 9.81 -19.96 11.06
CA ASP A 103 9.18 -20.35 12.33
C ASP A 103 9.79 -19.65 13.55
N SER A 104 11.06 -19.24 13.47
CA SER A 104 11.71 -18.41 14.48
C SER A 104 11.02 -17.07 14.67
N ASP A 105 10.62 -16.42 13.58
CA ASP A 105 9.94 -15.13 13.61
C ASP A 105 8.53 -15.26 14.18
N ARG A 106 7.84 -16.37 13.88
CA ARG A 106 6.52 -16.69 14.44
C ARG A 106 6.58 -16.84 15.96
N MET A 107 7.59 -17.55 16.49
CA MET A 107 7.74 -17.71 17.93
C MET A 107 8.04 -16.37 18.61
N ARG A 108 9.02 -15.60 18.08
CA ARG A 108 9.40 -14.31 18.66
C ARG A 108 8.24 -13.32 18.66
N LEU A 109 7.58 -13.14 17.51
CA LEU A 109 6.44 -12.22 17.39
C LEU A 109 5.20 -12.72 18.14
N GLY A 110 5.03 -14.04 18.29
CA GLY A 110 3.95 -14.63 19.08
C GLY A 110 4.07 -14.32 20.56
N VAL A 111 5.30 -14.20 21.09
CA VAL A 111 5.52 -13.75 22.47
C VAL A 111 5.18 -12.27 22.63
N SER A 112 5.57 -11.42 21.69
CA SER A 112 5.34 -9.97 21.78
C SER A 112 3.89 -9.58 21.45
N PHE A 113 3.21 -10.29 20.53
CA PHE A 113 1.89 -9.93 20.00
C PHE A 113 1.01 -11.18 19.70
N PRO A 114 0.53 -11.89 20.73
CA PRO A 114 -0.18 -13.16 20.57
C PRO A 114 -1.49 -13.02 19.78
N ALA A 115 -2.30 -12.00 20.07
CA ALA A 115 -3.60 -11.77 19.43
C ALA A 115 -3.55 -11.59 17.90
N LEU A 116 -2.39 -11.24 17.32
CA LEU A 116 -2.24 -11.11 15.87
C LEU A 116 -1.91 -12.45 15.19
N LEU A 117 -1.38 -13.42 15.94
CA LEU A 117 -0.89 -14.70 15.44
C LEU A 117 -1.72 -15.89 15.92
N GLU A 118 -2.65 -15.67 16.85
CA GLU A 118 -3.70 -16.61 17.24
C GLU A 118 -4.60 -16.95 16.04
N THR A 119 -5.02 -18.21 15.96
CA THR A 119 -5.97 -18.69 14.96
C THR A 119 -7.35 -18.61 15.60
N GLU A 120 -8.37 -18.13 14.88
CA GLU A 120 -9.75 -17.98 15.41
C GLU A 120 -10.32 -19.28 16.05
N GLU A 121 -9.71 -20.45 15.77
CA GLU A 121 -10.02 -21.76 16.36
C GLU A 121 -9.72 -21.90 17.87
N GLU A 122 -8.91 -21.02 18.48
CA GLU A 122 -8.59 -21.10 19.93
C GLU A 122 -9.49 -20.25 20.83
N SER A 123 -10.49 -19.56 20.26
CA SER A 123 -11.37 -18.65 21.01
C SER A 123 -12.67 -19.30 21.55
N GLU A 124 -12.89 -20.60 21.33
CA GLU A 124 -14.11 -21.33 21.72
C GLU A 124 -13.94 -22.43 22.80
N ASN A 125 -12.85 -22.47 23.57
CA ASN A 125 -12.73 -23.39 24.73
C ASN A 125 -12.55 -22.68 26.08
#